data_AF-A0A485BEQ4-F1
#
_entry.id   AF-A0A485BEQ4-F1
#
_cell.length_a   1.000
_cell.length_b   1.000
_cell.length_c   1.000
_cell.angle_alpha   90.00
_cell.angle_beta   90.00
_cell.angle_gamma   90.00
#
_symmetry.space_group_name_H-M   'P 1'
#
loop_
_entity.id
_entity.type
_entity.pdbx_description
1 polymer ?
#
loop_
_entity_poly.entity_id
_entity_poly.type
_entity_poly.pdbx_seq_one_letter_code
_entity_poly.pdbx_strand_id
1 'polypeptide(L)' 'MIANYFGSMVPAYHGETQEASGRFPRTLNLNFIKKQDMRYGENSHQQAAFYIEEDIKEASVATATQVQGQSPFL' A
#
# COMPACT_ATOMS: atom_id res chain seq x y z
N MET A 1 -10.90 6.43 -4.36
CA MET A 1 -9.95 7.56 -4.22
C MET A 1 -9.80 8.32 -5.54
N ILE A 2 -9.74 9.65 -5.49
CA ILE A 2 -9.64 10.53 -6.69
C ILE A 2 -8.39 10.22 -7.54
N ALA A 3 -7.26 9.84 -6.92
CA ALA A 3 -6.03 9.48 -7.64
C ALA A 3 -6.21 8.28 -8.59
N ASN A 4 -6.95 7.24 -8.16
CA ASN A 4 -7.23 6.07 -9.00
C ASN A 4 -8.10 6.44 -10.21
N TYR A 5 -9.04 7.36 -10.03
CA TYR A 5 -9.94 7.84 -11.08
C TYR A 5 -9.18 8.67 -12.13
N PHE A 6 -8.30 9.58 -11.72
CA PHE A 6 -7.48 10.32 -12.68
C PHE A 6 -6.46 9.43 -13.40
N GLY A 7 -5.92 8.41 -12.73
CA GLY A 7 -5.03 7.45 -13.36
C GLY A 7 -5.65 6.65 -14.51
N SER A 8 -6.95 6.32 -14.44
CA SER A 8 -7.65 5.59 -15.52
C SER A 8 -7.99 6.46 -16.74
N MET A 9 -7.91 7.78 -16.62
CA MET A 9 -8.22 8.72 -17.71
C MET A 9 -6.99 9.08 -18.57
N VAL A 10 -5.80 8.55 -18.25
CA VAL A 10 -4.56 8.85 -18.97
C VAL A 10 -4.19 7.70 -19.90
N PRO A 11 -3.86 7.95 -21.19
CA PRO A 11 -3.45 6.91 -22.15
C PRO A 11 -2.21 6.15 -21.68
N ALA A 12 -2.07 4.87 -22.06
CA ALA A 12 -0.99 3.97 -21.63
C ALA A 12 0.44 4.52 -21.89
N TYR A 13 0.70 5.12 -23.05
CA TYR A 13 2.00 5.74 -23.39
C TYR A 13 1.83 7.01 -24.22
N HIS A 14 2.90 7.82 -24.36
CA HIS A 14 2.90 8.95 -25.29
C HIS A 14 2.81 8.40 -26.72
N GLY A 15 1.63 8.49 -27.35
CA GLY A 15 1.46 8.23 -28.78
C GLY A 15 0.76 6.92 -29.17
N GLU A 16 0.50 5.99 -28.25
CA GLU A 16 -0.20 4.73 -28.56
C GLU A 16 -1.44 4.57 -27.69
N THR A 17 -2.60 4.60 -28.35
CA THR A 17 -3.93 4.73 -27.73
C THR A 17 -4.72 3.42 -27.67
N GLN A 18 -4.16 2.29 -28.12
CA GLN A 18 -4.92 1.03 -28.23
C GLN A 18 -4.30 -0.19 -27.54
N GLU A 19 -3.04 -0.13 -27.07
CA GLU A 19 -2.43 -1.26 -26.37
C GLU A 19 -2.44 -1.10 -24.85
N ALA A 20 -2.69 -2.21 -24.15
CA ALA A 20 -2.54 -2.27 -22.70
C ALA A 20 -1.08 -2.00 -22.31
N SER A 21 -0.86 -1.37 -21.15
CA SER A 21 0.49 -1.09 -20.62
C SER A 21 1.27 -2.39 -20.33
N GLY A 22 1.86 -3.01 -21.34
CA GLY A 22 2.76 -4.17 -21.26
C GLY A 22 2.53 -5.12 -20.08
N ARG A 23 3.62 -5.44 -19.36
CA ARG A 23 3.59 -6.27 -18.13
C ARG A 23 3.25 -5.48 -16.87
N PHE A 24 3.49 -4.16 -16.88
CA PHE A 24 3.35 -3.30 -15.70
C PHE A 24 2.48 -2.08 -16.04
N PRO A 25 1.59 -1.67 -15.15
CA PRO A 25 0.69 -0.55 -15.42
C PRO A 25 1.48 0.75 -15.59
N ARG A 26 0.98 1.64 -16.45
CA ARG A 26 1.52 3.00 -16.59
C ARG A 26 1.52 3.76 -15.25
N THR A 27 0.46 3.60 -14.46
CA THR A 27 0.30 4.28 -13.18
C THR A 27 -0.13 3.27 -12.12
N LEU A 28 0.68 3.13 -11.07
CA LEU A 28 0.38 2.32 -9.90
C LEU A 28 -0.01 3.25 -8.74
N ASN A 29 -1.24 3.12 -8.26
CA ASN A 29 -1.71 3.84 -7.08
C ASN A 29 -1.91 2.84 -5.94
N LEU A 30 -1.14 3.00 -4.86
CA LEU A 30 -1.26 2.20 -3.65
C LEU A 30 -1.84 3.06 -2.53
N ASN A 31 -2.99 2.67 -1.99
CA ASN A 31 -3.64 3.37 -0.88
C ASN A 31 -3.71 2.43 0.31
N PHE A 32 -3.25 2.91 1.47
CA PHE A 32 -3.25 2.14 2.71
C PHE A 32 -3.85 2.96 3.85
N ILE A 33 -4.39 2.25 4.84
CA ILE A 33 -4.97 2.80 6.06
C ILE A 33 -3.99 2.56 7.21
N LYS A 34 -3.70 3.60 7.99
CA LYS A 34 -2.84 3.47 9.17
C LYS A 34 -3.54 2.60 10.21
N LYS A 35 -2.89 1.50 10.60
CA LYS A 35 -3.39 0.60 11.65
C LYS A 35 -2.87 0.99 13.03
N GLN A 36 -1.58 1.35 13.14
CA GLN A 36 -0.94 1.70 14.41
C GLN A 36 0.39 2.44 14.21
N ASP A 37 0.86 3.13 15.26
CA ASP A 37 2.23 3.63 15.34
C ASP A 37 3.20 2.51 15.74
N MET A 38 4.48 2.67 15.39
CA MET A 38 5.55 1.76 15.77
C MET A 38 6.54 2.46 16.69
N ARG A 39 7.16 1.69 17.59
CA ARG A 39 8.12 2.22 18.57
C ARG A 39 9.35 2.87 17.92
N TYR A 40 9.82 2.27 16.83
CA TYR A 40 10.85 2.81 15.95
C TYR A 40 10.75 2.11 14.58
N GLY A 41 11.42 2.69 13.58
CA GLY A 41 11.57 2.08 12.25
C GLY A 41 12.58 0.95 12.25
N GLU A 42 13.51 0.96 11.30
CA GLU A 42 14.61 -0.01 11.30
C GLU A 42 15.61 0.29 12.42
N ASN A 43 15.82 1.58 12.71
CA ASN A 43 16.72 2.07 13.75
C ASN A 43 15.97 2.89 14.81
N SER A 44 16.46 2.89 16.06
CA SER A 44 15.81 3.51 17.22
C SER A 44 15.50 5.00 17.10
N HIS A 45 16.24 5.73 16.25
CA HIS A 45 16.03 7.16 16.01
C HIS A 45 15.01 7.45 14.90
N GLN A 46 14.53 6.42 14.19
CA GLN A 46 13.58 6.56 13.09
C GLN A 46 12.15 6.34 13.60
N GLN A 47 11.24 7.22 13.19
CA GLN A 47 9.81 7.03 13.43
C GLN A 47 9.22 6.05 12.42
N ALA A 48 8.19 5.29 12.83
CA ALA A 48 7.49 4.37 11.93
C ALA A 48 6.02 4.16 12.31
N ALA A 49 5.25 3.68 11.35
CA ALA A 49 3.84 3.33 11.48
C ALA A 49 3.49 2.15 10.57
N PHE A 50 2.54 1.33 11.00
CA PHE A 50 2.06 0.17 10.27
C PHE A 50 0.77 0.48 9.53
N TYR A 51 0.72 0.11 8.25
CA TYR A 51 -0.41 0.37 7.36
C TYR A 51 -0.95 -0.93 6.77
N ILE A 52 -2.25 -0.96 6.48
CA ILE A 52 -2.95 -2.10 5.87
C ILE A 52 -3.75 -1.65 4.65
N GLU A 53 -4.00 -2.57 3.72
CA GLU A 53 -4.93 -2.31 2.62
C GLU A 53 -6.39 -2.30 3.13
N GLU A 54 -7.24 -1.55 2.44
CA GLU A 54 -8.67 -1.45 2.77
C GLU A 54 -9.43 -2.74 2.42
N ASP A 55 -9.14 -3.31 1.24
CA ASP A 55 -9.81 -4.51 0.72
C ASP A 55 -8.94 -5.75 0.92
N ILE A 56 -8.99 -6.30 2.12
CA ILE A 56 -8.19 -7.46 2.54
C ILE A 56 -8.77 -8.73 1.91
N LYS A 57 -8.10 -9.29 0.91
CA LYS A 57 -8.57 -10.51 0.21
C LYS A 57 -7.99 -11.81 0.76
N GLU A 58 -6.81 -11.75 1.38
CA GLU A 58 -6.07 -12.93 1.83
C GLU A 58 -5.36 -12.71 3.16
N ALA A 59 -5.13 -13.80 3.90
CA ALA A 59 -4.40 -13.76 5.17
C ALA A 59 -2.92 -13.41 4.93
N SER A 60 -2.45 -12.35 5.60
CA SER A 60 -1.06 -11.90 5.52
C SER A 60 -0.56 -11.37 6.87
N VAL A 61 0.72 -11.01 6.95
CA VAL A 61 1.30 -10.38 8.15
C VAL A 61 0.54 -9.09 8.52
N ALA A 62 -0.02 -8.38 7.54
CA ALA A 62 -0.82 -7.17 7.75
C ALA A 62 -2.16 -7.43 8.46
N THR A 63 -2.71 -8.64 8.28
CA THR A 63 -4.04 -9.02 8.76
C THR A 63 -3.97 -9.91 10.01
N ALA A 64 -2.76 -10.33 10.40
CA ALA A 64 -2.55 -11.18 11.55
C ALA A 64 -3.06 -10.52 12.84
N THR A 65 -3.71 -11.33 13.68
CA THR A 65 -4.12 -10.94 15.04
C THR A 65 -3.06 -11.45 16.02
N GLN A 66 -2.44 -10.55 16.76
CA GLN A 66 -1.49 -10.92 17.80
C GLN A 66 -2.24 -11.40 19.05
N VAL A 67 -1.99 -12.63 19.49
CA VAL A 67 -2.66 -13.25 20.65
C VAL A 67 -1.81 -13.17 21.92
N GLN A 68 -0.47 -13.18 21.79
CA GLN A 68 0.49 -13.11 22.91
C GLN A 68 1.81 -12.42 22.48
N GLY A 69 2.64 -12.08 23.47
CA GLY A 69 3.90 -11.34 23.31
C GLY A 69 3.70 -9.84 23.51
N GLN A 70 4.78 -9.12 23.87
CA GLN A 70 4.75 -7.67 23.87
C GLN A 70 4.49 -7.20 22.44
N SER A 71 3.59 -6.23 22.27
CA SER A 71 3.34 -5.65 20.95
C SER A 71 4.69 -5.18 20.39
N PRO A 72 5.13 -5.62 19.20
CA PRO A 72 6.33 -5.07 18.56
C PRO A 72 6.26 -3.55 18.33
N PHE A 73 5.07 -2.99 18.56
CA PHE A 73 4.62 -1.68 18.11
C PHE A 73 4.29 -0.73 19.27
N LEU A 74 4.54 -1.12 20.54
CA LEU A 74 4.47 -0.26 21.73
C LEU A 74 5.84 -0.15 22.43
#